data_AF-A0A7J8T3S2-F1
#
_entry.id   AF-A0A7J8T3S2-F1
#
_cell.length_a   1.000
_cell.length_b   1.000
_cell.length_c   1.000
_cell.angle_alpha   90.00
_cell.angle_beta   90.00
_cell.angle_gamma   90.00
#
_symmetry.space_group_name_H-M   'P 1'
#
loop_
_entity.id
_entity.type
_entity.pdbx_description
1 polymer ?
#
loop_
_entity_poly.entity_id
_entity_poly.type
_entity_poly.pdbx_seq_one_letter_code
_entity_poly.pdbx_strand_id
1 'polypeptide(L)'
;MPDSNKNQALNNIKKRFASEVSDNHVKKALANKWRDHKSTLRKEYFKKNLSLKEKLQNVLTRMLRYQWEDAVKFWNSKKGETLRTSKLL
;
A
#
# COMPACT_ATOMS: atom_id res chain seq x y z
N MET A 1 0.87 -0.60 -7.09
CA MET A 1 1.19 0.81 -7.36
C MET A 1 1.84 0.84 -8.72
N PRO A 2 1.20 1.50 -9.70
CA PRO A 2 1.77 1.71 -11.03
C PRO A 2 3.15 2.36 -10.93
N ASP A 3 4.02 2.07 -11.90
CA ASP A 3 5.38 2.63 -11.90
C ASP A 3 5.39 4.14 -12.13
N SER A 4 4.36 4.69 -12.80
CA SER A 4 4.19 6.15 -12.94
C SER A 4 4.13 6.86 -11.60
N ASN A 5 3.33 6.36 -10.64
CA ASN A 5 3.22 6.95 -9.30
C ASN A 5 4.54 6.88 -8.53
N LYS A 6 5.31 5.79 -8.70
CA LYS A 6 6.64 5.66 -8.08
C LYS A 6 7.63 6.66 -8.64
N ASN A 7 7.63 6.85 -9.97
CA ASN A 7 8.50 7.80 -10.65
C ASN A 7 8.14 9.24 -10.29
N GLN A 8 6.85 9.56 -10.18
CA GLN A 8 6.39 10.87 -9.71
C GLN A 8 6.85 11.15 -8.28
N ALA A 9 6.69 10.18 -7.36
CA ALA A 9 7.16 10.33 -5.98
C ALA A 9 8.68 10.53 -5.91
N LEU A 10 9.46 9.78 -6.70
CA LEU A 10 10.90 9.94 -6.81
C LEU A 10 11.29 11.35 -7.31
N ASN A 11 10.64 11.83 -8.37
CA ASN A 11 10.90 13.15 -8.94
C ASN A 11 10.57 14.26 -7.94
N ASN A 12 9.46 14.14 -7.20
CA ASN A 12 9.09 15.10 -6.16
C ASN A 12 10.13 15.16 -5.03
N ILE A 13 10.67 14.01 -4.61
CA ILE A 13 11.73 13.93 -3.60
C ILE A 13 12.99 14.60 -4.13
N LYS A 14 13.42 14.26 -5.36
CA LYS A 14 14.60 14.87 -5.99
C LYS A 14 14.49 16.39 -6.08
N LYS A 15 13.34 16.90 -6.53
CA LYS A 15 13.06 18.34 -6.66
C LYS A 15 13.14 19.08 -5.31
N ARG A 16 12.73 18.43 -4.22
CA ARG A 16 12.64 19.07 -2.89
C ARG A 16 13.92 18.99 -2.07
N PHE A 17 14.71 17.93 -2.23
CA PHE A 17 15.85 17.65 -1.35
C PHE A 17 17.22 17.82 -2.03
N ALA A 18 17.28 18.17 -3.33
CA ALA A 18 18.52 18.39 -4.08
C ALA A 18 19.62 17.33 -3.77
N SER A 19 19.22 16.06 -3.76
CA SER A 19 19.97 15.00 -3.09
C SER A 19 20.69 14.08 -4.09
N GLU A 20 21.97 13.78 -3.83
CA GLU A 20 22.79 12.78 -4.54
C GLU A 20 22.48 11.32 -4.12
N VAL A 21 21.41 11.09 -3.37
CA VAL A 21 21.02 9.74 -2.97
C VAL A 21 20.56 8.94 -4.20
N SER A 22 21.11 7.73 -4.34
CA SER A 22 20.80 6.87 -5.49
C SER A 22 19.29 6.56 -5.59
N ASP A 23 18.78 6.57 -6.82
CA ASP A 23 17.38 6.25 -7.12
C ASP A 23 16.95 4.90 -6.54
N ASN A 24 17.86 3.93 -6.56
CA ASN A 24 17.61 2.60 -6.00
C ASN A 24 17.36 2.67 -4.48
N HIS A 25 18.14 3.47 -3.75
CA HIS A 25 17.93 3.67 -2.32
C HIS A 25 16.57 4.31 -2.04
N VAL A 26 16.23 5.40 -2.75
CA VAL A 26 14.93 6.08 -2.59
C VAL A 26 13.76 5.17 -2.93
N LYS A 27 13.83 4.45 -4.06
CA LYS A 27 12.80 3.48 -4.47
C LYS A 27 12.62 2.37 -3.43
N LYS A 28 13.71 1.85 -2.86
CA LYS A 28 13.65 0.83 -1.79
C LYS A 28 13.01 1.38 -0.52
N ALA A 29 13.39 2.59 -0.10
CA ALA A 29 12.80 3.25 1.07
C ALA A 29 11.30 3.51 0.88
N LEU A 30 10.89 4.00 -0.30
CA LEU A 30 9.49 4.20 -0.67
C LEU A 30 8.70 2.89 -0.65
N ALA A 31 9.24 1.82 -1.23
CA ALA A 31 8.60 0.50 -1.24
C ALA A 31 8.39 -0.04 0.18
N ASN A 32 9.38 0.14 1.07
CA ASN A 32 9.28 -0.23 2.48
C ASN A 32 8.19 0.58 3.19
N LYS A 33 8.21 1.92 3.10
CA LYS A 33 7.19 2.78 3.70
C LYS A 33 5.79 2.44 3.21
N TRP A 34 5.62 2.16 1.92
CA TRP A 34 4.35 1.74 1.35
C TRP A 34 3.87 0.39 1.89
N ARG A 35 4.77 -0.60 2.01
CA ARG A 35 4.45 -1.89 2.61
C ARG A 35 3.98 -1.72 4.05
N ASP A 36 4.69 -0.92 4.83
CA ASP A 36 4.40 -0.73 6.25
C ASP A 36 3.07 0.01 6.43
N HIS A 37 2.83 1.07 5.63
CA HIS A 37 1.55 1.77 5.60
C HIS A 37 0.38 0.83 5.28
N LYS A 38 0.48 -0.02 4.25
CA LYS A 38 -0.54 -1.03 3.96
C LYS A 38 -0.76 -2.01 5.11
N SER A 39 0.30 -2.37 5.84
CA SER A 39 0.19 -3.26 7.00
C SER A 39 -0.63 -2.61 8.11
N THR A 40 -0.36 -1.34 8.42
CA THR A 40 -1.14 -0.54 9.39
C THR A 40 -2.59 -0.43 8.97
N LEU A 41 -2.86 -0.05 7.72
CA LEU A 41 -4.22 0.04 7.18
C LEU A 41 -4.99 -1.28 7.32
N ARG A 42 -4.33 -2.40 7.02
CA ARG A 42 -4.95 -3.72 7.17
C ARG A 42 -5.31 -4.00 8.63
N LYS A 43 -4.45 -3.66 9.59
CA LYS A 43 -4.75 -3.88 11.02
C LYS A 43 -5.94 -3.04 11.50
N GLU A 44 -5.97 -1.76 11.10
CA GLU A 44 -7.00 -0.81 11.57
C GLU A 44 -8.36 -1.06 10.91
N TYR A 45 -8.38 -1.39 9.61
CA TYR A 45 -9.61 -1.34 8.81
C TYR A 45 -10.03 -2.69 8.20
N PHE A 46 -9.12 -3.66 8.07
CA PHE A 46 -9.46 -4.97 7.50
C PHE A 46 -9.93 -5.96 8.57
N LYS A 47 -11.15 -5.73 9.08
CA LYS A 47 -11.80 -6.65 10.02
C LYS A 47 -12.28 -7.92 9.30
N LYS A 48 -12.02 -9.10 9.89
CA LYS A 48 -12.34 -10.39 9.27
C LYS A 48 -13.84 -10.64 9.13
N ASN A 49 -14.65 -10.15 10.07
CA ASN A 49 -16.10 -10.34 10.12
C ASN A 49 -16.89 -9.46 9.15
N LEU A 50 -16.27 -8.47 8.49
CA LEU A 50 -16.93 -7.64 7.49
C LEU A 50 -16.95 -8.34 6.12
N SER A 51 -18.08 -8.22 5.42
CA SER A 51 -18.20 -8.64 4.02
C SER A 51 -17.28 -7.81 3.11
N LEU A 52 -17.00 -8.33 1.91
CA LEU A 52 -16.22 -7.59 0.91
C LEU A 52 -16.88 -6.25 0.55
N LYS A 53 -18.22 -6.23 0.43
CA LYS A 53 -18.98 -5.02 0.10
C LYS A 53 -18.81 -3.96 1.18
N GLU A 54 -18.93 -4.32 2.45
CA GLU A 54 -18.74 -3.39 3.58
C GLU A 54 -17.31 -2.86 3.64
N LYS A 55 -16.31 -3.73 3.43
CA LYS A 55 -14.90 -3.32 3.36
C LYS A 55 -14.65 -2.29 2.26
N LEU A 56 -15.28 -2.44 1.09
CA LEU A 56 -15.13 -1.50 -0.02
C LEU A 56 -15.81 -0.15 0.21
N GLN A 57 -16.85 -0.09 1.07
CA GLN A 57 -17.52 1.17 1.43
C GLN A 57 -16.79 1.95 2.53
N ASN A 58 -15.99 1.29 3.36
CA ASN A 58 -15.16 1.92 4.39
C ASN A 58 -13.87 2.56 3.81
N VAL A 59 -14.01 3.36 2.75
CA VAL A 59 -12.89 4.11 2.16
C VAL A 59 -12.45 5.19 3.14
N LEU A 60 -11.16 5.26 3.42
CA LEU A 60 -10.61 6.32 4.27
C LEU A 60 -10.66 7.67 3.56
N THR A 61 -11.05 8.71 4.29
CA THR A 61 -11.16 10.09 3.77
C THR A 61 -9.88 10.60 3.11
N ARG A 62 -8.71 10.10 3.53
CA ARG A 62 -7.39 10.48 3.00
C ARG A 62 -6.87 9.54 1.90
N MET A 63 -7.65 8.55 1.47
CA MET A 63 -7.23 7.56 0.48
C MET A 63 -8.08 7.66 -0.77
N LEU A 64 -7.42 7.62 -1.93
CA LEU A 64 -8.13 7.55 -3.21
C LEU A 64 -8.87 6.22 -3.31
N ARG A 65 -10.15 6.27 -3.71
CA ARG A 65 -11.03 5.10 -3.77
C ARG A 65 -10.41 3.93 -4.54
N TYR A 66 -9.80 4.16 -5.70
CA TYR A 66 -9.16 3.09 -6.48
C TYR A 66 -8.01 2.41 -5.73
N GLN A 67 -7.24 3.16 -4.93
CA GLN A 67 -6.13 2.60 -4.14
C GLN A 67 -6.64 1.72 -3.01
N TRP A 68 -7.75 2.12 -2.39
CA TRP A 68 -8.41 1.34 -1.37
C TRP A 68 -8.99 0.05 -1.95
N GLU A 69 -9.71 0.15 -3.06
CA GLU A 69 -10.31 -1.00 -3.74
C GLU A 69 -9.25 -2.03 -4.14
N ASP A 70 -8.12 -1.60 -4.71
CA ASP A 70 -6.99 -2.47 -5.05
C ASP A 70 -6.43 -3.19 -3.82
N ALA A 71 -6.27 -2.49 -2.70
CA ALA A 71 -5.76 -3.07 -1.46
C ALA A 71 -6.72 -4.13 -0.89
N VAL A 72 -8.02 -3.80 -0.83
CA VAL A 72 -9.07 -4.69 -0.34
C VAL A 72 -9.20 -5.92 -1.24
N LYS A 73 -9.21 -5.75 -2.57
CA LYS A 73 -9.24 -6.88 -3.52
C LYS A 73 -8.02 -7.78 -3.34
N PHE A 74 -6.83 -7.19 -3.19
CA PHE A 74 -5.61 -7.96 -2.94
C PHE A 74 -5.69 -8.76 -1.64
N TRP A 75 -6.13 -8.16 -0.53
CA TRP A 75 -6.22 -8.85 0.77
C TRP A 75 -7.27 -9.96 0.82
N ASN A 76 -8.32 -9.89 0.00
CA ASN A 76 -9.32 -10.95 -0.14
C ASN A 76 -8.96 -11.98 -1.23
N SER A 77 -7.86 -11.81 -1.97
CA SER A 77 -7.40 -12.78 -2.97
C SER A 77 -6.70 -13.98 -2.33
N LYS A 78 -6.67 -15.14 -3.01
CA LYS A 78 -5.91 -16.33 -2.57
C LYS A 78 -4.45 -15.99 -2.23
N LYS A 79 -3.79 -15.19 -3.08
CA LYS A 79 -2.42 -14.74 -2.86
C LYS A 79 -2.28 -13.89 -1.59
N GLY A 80 -3.23 -12.99 -1.34
CA GLY A 80 -3.28 -12.20 -0.12
C GLY A 80 -3.49 -13.05 1.13
N GLU A 81 -4.31 -14.10 1.02
CA GLU A 81 -4.56 -15.08 2.06
C GLU A 81 -3.31 -15.91 2.38
N THR A 82 -2.63 -16.46 1.36
CA THR A 82 -1.39 -17.23 1.54
C THR A 82 -0.29 -16.41 2.21
N LEU A 83 -0.09 -15.16 1.78
CA LEU A 83 0.90 -14.27 2.41
C LEU A 83 0.52 -13.86 3.84
N ARG A 84 -0.75 -14.02 4.22
CA ARG A 84 -1.24 -13.77 5.58
C ARG A 84 -0.98 -14.97 6.48
N THR A 85 -1.27 -16.18 6.00
CA THR A 85 -1.09 -17.42 6.76
C THR A 85 0.37 -17.82 6.88
N SER A 86 1.17 -17.61 5.82
CA SER A 86 2.62 -17.89 5.82
C SER A 86 3.45 -16.96 6.71
N LYS A 87 2.85 -15.94 7.33
CA LYS A 87 3.50 -15.04 8.30
C LYS A 87 3.14 -15.37 9.75
N LEU A 88 2.23 -16.33 9.96
CA LEU A 88 1.76 -16.79 11.27
C LEU A 88 2.31 -18.19 11.62
N LEU A 89 3.02 -18.82 10.68
CA LEU A 89 3.94 -19.94 10.86
C LEU A 89 5.36 -19.38 10.87
#